data_AF-A0A1V5X829-F1
#
_entry.id   AF-A0A1V5X829-F1
#
_cell.length_a   1.000
_cell.length_b   1.000
_cell.length_c   1.000
_cell.angle_alpha   90.00
_cell.angle_beta   90.00
_cell.angle_gamma   90.00
#
_symmetry.space_group_name_H-M   'P 1'
#
loop_
_entity.id
_entity.type
_entity.pdbx_description
1 polymer ?
#
loop_
_entity_poly.entity_id
_entity_poly.type
_entity_poly.pdbx_seq_one_letter_code
_entity_poly.pdbx_strand_id
1 'polypeptide(L)'
;MSEKNYLVRNAADGAEVAVVIGSIFVNSFIYPTKKFYECMLDCDKDVQHNFTALCLEWFRSLADTNLVDGRNEASVCVAGLIAKEIRDEDLVNHKLAKKDLPTEYNFNYWSDEDAVRLIERYMRLSENNRAFINKMLCYVHKTSQQCFSRMCLNWLKTASSLPNNSHYVLLARKANKHYRRLPLV
;
A
#
# COMPACT_ATOMS: atom_id res chain seq x y z
N MET A 1 -6.57 -23.59 18.98
CA MET A 1 -6.05 -22.86 17.80
C MET A 1 -6.57 -21.44 17.91
N SER A 2 -5.70 -20.44 18.13
CA SER A 2 -6.16 -19.05 18.17
C SER A 2 -6.69 -18.66 16.79
N GLU A 3 -7.84 -17.98 16.74
CA GLU A 3 -8.41 -17.50 15.49
C GLU A 3 -7.40 -16.59 14.78
N LYS A 4 -7.02 -16.96 13.55
CA LYS A 4 -6.09 -16.19 12.70
C LYS A 4 -6.80 -15.07 11.95
N ASN A 5 -7.93 -14.63 12.48
CA ASN A 5 -8.80 -13.66 11.86
C ASN A 5 -8.83 -12.39 12.70
N TYR A 6 -8.92 -11.26 12.01
CA TYR A 6 -9.15 -9.96 12.60
C TYR A 6 -10.47 -9.43 12.03
N LEU A 7 -11.41 -9.06 12.90
CA LEU A 7 -12.63 -8.42 12.46
C LEU A 7 -12.35 -6.95 12.16
N VAL A 8 -12.31 -6.60 10.87
CA VAL A 8 -12.34 -5.22 10.40
C VAL A 8 -13.80 -4.75 10.51
N ARG A 9 -14.07 -3.78 11.37
CA ARG A 9 -15.41 -3.26 11.62
C ARG A 9 -15.87 -2.35 10.48
N ASN A 10 -14.95 -1.60 9.88
CA ASN A 10 -15.24 -0.71 8.78
C ASN A 10 -14.08 -0.66 7.77
N ALA A 11 -14.19 -1.43 6.69
CA ALA A 11 -13.25 -1.42 5.58
C ALA A 11 -13.24 -0.09 4.80
N ALA A 12 -14.17 0.85 5.04
CA ALA A 12 -14.09 2.21 4.51
C ALA A 12 -13.20 3.13 5.37
N ASP A 13 -12.95 2.77 6.63
CA ASP A 13 -12.11 3.54 7.55
C ASP A 13 -10.63 3.25 7.27
N GLY A 14 -9.97 4.20 6.61
CA GLY A 14 -8.56 4.11 6.32
C GLY A 14 -7.67 3.92 7.56
N ALA A 15 -8.06 4.46 8.72
CA ALA A 15 -7.29 4.27 9.95
C ALA A 15 -7.34 2.81 10.43
N GLU A 16 -8.50 2.15 10.36
CA GLU A 16 -8.61 0.74 10.71
C GLU A 16 -7.83 -0.14 9.73
N VAL A 17 -8.02 0.10 8.42
CA VAL A 17 -7.32 -0.66 7.36
C VAL A 17 -5.79 -0.48 7.46
N ALA A 18 -5.31 0.72 7.81
CA ALA A 18 -3.89 0.98 8.05
C ALA A 18 -3.31 0.17 9.21
N VAL A 19 -4.04 0.03 10.32
CA VAL A 19 -3.59 -0.79 11.44
C VAL A 19 -3.52 -2.26 11.02
N VAL A 20 -4.53 -2.74 10.32
CA VAL A 20 -4.61 -4.15 9.92
C VAL A 20 -3.55 -4.51 8.90
N ILE A 21 -3.40 -3.71 7.84
CA ILE A 21 -2.37 -3.93 6.82
C ILE A 21 -0.98 -3.66 7.40
N GLY A 22 -0.79 -2.51 8.04
CA GLY A 22 0.51 -2.04 8.53
C GLY A 22 1.02 -2.80 9.74
N SER A 23 0.21 -3.00 10.78
CA SER A 23 0.67 -3.59 12.05
C SER A 23 0.46 -5.10 12.16
N ILE A 24 -0.44 -5.69 11.36
CA ILE A 24 -0.77 -7.12 11.46
C ILE A 24 -0.25 -7.89 10.25
N PHE A 25 -0.66 -7.52 9.03
CA PHE A 25 -0.32 -8.27 7.82
C PHE A 25 1.16 -8.17 7.45
N VAL A 26 1.69 -6.96 7.21
CA VAL A 26 3.09 -6.77 6.79
C VAL A 26 4.10 -6.92 7.94
N ASN A 27 3.62 -6.99 9.17
CA ASN A 27 4.44 -7.28 10.35
C ASN A 27 4.66 -8.80 10.56
N SER A 28 4.10 -9.64 9.68
CA SER A 28 4.40 -11.07 9.70
C SER A 28 5.77 -11.34 9.05
N PHE A 29 6.44 -12.41 9.48
CA PHE A 29 7.74 -12.83 8.89
C PHE A 29 7.62 -13.34 7.45
N ILE A 30 6.40 -13.52 6.92
CA ILE A 30 6.12 -14.22 5.67
C ILE A 30 5.48 -13.29 4.63
N TYR A 31 4.54 -12.44 5.04
CA TYR A 31 3.70 -11.67 4.12
C TYR A 31 4.20 -10.22 3.94
N PRO A 32 3.92 -9.60 2.78
CA PRO A 32 3.29 -10.19 1.59
C PRO A 32 4.21 -11.13 0.83
N THR A 33 3.66 -12.24 0.30
CA THR A 33 4.41 -13.13 -0.61
C THR A 33 4.24 -12.69 -2.07
N LYS A 34 4.83 -13.44 -3.03
CA LYS A 34 4.60 -13.22 -4.48
C LYS A 34 3.10 -13.25 -4.82
N LYS A 35 2.33 -14.09 -4.13
CA LYS A 35 0.90 -14.29 -4.35
C LYS A 35 0.08 -13.02 -4.17
N PHE A 36 0.48 -12.13 -3.25
CA PHE A 36 -0.16 -10.83 -3.07
C PHE A 36 -0.19 -10.02 -4.37
N TYR A 37 0.96 -9.94 -5.04
CA TYR A 37 1.08 -9.16 -6.27
C TYR A 37 0.38 -9.85 -7.45
N GLU A 38 0.36 -11.18 -7.50
CA GLU A 38 -0.43 -11.95 -8.48
C GLU A 38 -1.92 -11.65 -8.31
N CYS A 39 -2.45 -11.72 -7.08
CA CYS A 39 -3.84 -11.41 -6.81
C CYS A 39 -4.19 -9.93 -7.05
N MET A 40 -3.30 -8.99 -6.76
CA MET A 40 -3.51 -7.58 -7.08
C MET A 40 -3.54 -7.32 -8.60
N LEU A 41 -2.78 -8.09 -9.39
CA LEU A 41 -2.83 -8.03 -10.86
C LEU A 41 -4.14 -8.58 -11.44
N ASP A 42 -4.80 -9.50 -10.73
CA ASP A 42 -6.10 -10.05 -11.11
C ASP A 42 -7.27 -9.10 -10.80
N CYS A 43 -7.05 -8.05 -9.99
CA CYS A 43 -8.06 -7.03 -9.71
C CYS A 43 -8.34 -6.13 -10.93
N ASP A 44 -9.50 -5.46 -10.91
CA ASP A 44 -9.86 -4.44 -11.91
C ASP A 44 -8.75 -3.37 -12.05
N LYS A 45 -8.51 -2.88 -13.27
CA LYS A 45 -7.44 -1.89 -13.55
C LYS A 45 -7.52 -0.63 -12.68
N ASP A 46 -8.73 -0.19 -12.35
CA ASP A 46 -8.93 0.97 -11.48
C ASP A 46 -8.56 0.69 -10.02
N VAL A 47 -8.69 -0.56 -9.56
CA VAL A 47 -8.18 -0.99 -8.24
C VAL A 47 -6.65 -0.98 -8.25
N GLN A 48 -6.03 -1.50 -9.32
CA GLN A 48 -4.57 -1.45 -9.49
C GLN A 48 -4.05 -0.01 -9.53
N HIS A 49 -4.77 0.89 -10.21
CA HIS A 49 -4.47 2.33 -10.25
C HIS A 49 -4.55 2.94 -8.85
N ASN A 50 -5.67 2.76 -8.13
CA ASN A 50 -5.87 3.34 -6.80
C ASN A 50 -4.87 2.80 -5.78
N PHE A 51 -4.52 1.51 -5.87
CA PHE A 51 -3.47 0.95 -5.02
C PHE A 51 -2.09 1.52 -5.35
N THR A 52 -1.78 1.74 -6.63
CA THR A 52 -0.56 2.44 -7.04
C THR A 52 -0.53 3.88 -6.51
N ALA A 53 -1.64 4.60 -6.58
CA ALA A 53 -1.76 5.94 -6.01
C ALA A 53 -1.50 5.94 -4.50
N LEU A 54 -2.11 5.01 -3.74
CA LEU A 54 -1.85 4.84 -2.31
C LEU A 54 -0.36 4.59 -2.01
N CYS A 55 0.31 3.71 -2.78
CA CYS A 55 1.74 3.45 -2.60
C CYS A 55 2.59 4.72 -2.81
N LEU A 56 2.24 5.55 -3.79
CA LEU A 56 2.97 6.78 -4.11
C LEU A 56 2.68 7.90 -3.10
N GLU A 57 1.44 8.03 -2.63
CA GLU A 57 1.07 8.92 -1.53
C GLU A 57 1.79 8.55 -0.23
N TRP A 58 1.97 7.25 0.04
CA TRP A 58 2.80 6.78 1.14
C TRP A 58 4.23 7.30 1.03
N PHE A 59 4.88 7.17 -0.13
CA PHE A 59 6.24 7.69 -0.31
C PHE A 59 6.33 9.21 -0.23
N ARG A 60 5.35 9.96 -0.77
CA ARG A 60 5.31 11.42 -0.56
C ARG A 60 5.24 11.78 0.91
N SER A 61 4.31 11.16 1.63
CA SER A 61 4.06 11.49 3.04
C SER A 61 5.19 11.01 3.97
N LEU A 62 5.84 9.89 3.61
CA LEU A 62 7.03 9.40 4.32
C LEU A 62 8.26 10.26 4.05
N ALA A 63 8.39 10.90 2.89
CA ALA A 63 9.47 11.85 2.60
C ALA A 63 9.36 13.13 3.43
N ASP A 64 8.13 13.57 3.71
CA ASP A 64 7.84 14.81 4.43
C ASP A 64 7.74 14.63 5.96
N THR A 65 7.87 13.40 6.47
CA THR A 65 7.70 13.13 7.90
C THR A 65 8.97 13.42 8.71
N ASN A 66 8.81 14.01 9.88
CA ASN A 66 9.88 14.12 10.88
C ASN A 66 9.93 12.92 11.84
N LEU A 67 9.00 11.96 11.72
CA LEU A 67 8.88 10.80 12.59
C LEU A 67 9.75 9.65 12.07
N VAL A 68 11.08 9.79 12.16
CA VAL A 68 12.06 8.85 11.60
C VAL A 68 12.96 8.28 12.70
N ASP A 69 13.30 6.99 12.59
CA ASP A 69 14.41 6.38 13.34
C ASP A 69 15.16 5.36 12.48
N GLY A 70 16.23 4.77 13.01
CA GLY A 70 17.10 3.85 12.27
C GLY A 70 16.37 2.61 11.68
N ARG A 71 15.14 2.31 12.10
CA ARG A 71 14.36 1.16 11.61
C ARG A 71 13.58 1.48 10.33
N ASN A 72 13.32 2.75 10.02
CA ASN A 72 12.65 3.17 8.78
C ASN A 72 13.48 4.16 7.93
N GLU A 73 14.70 4.50 8.35
CA GLU A 73 15.59 5.44 7.64
C GLU A 73 15.80 5.08 6.17
N ALA A 74 16.04 3.79 5.86
CA ALA A 74 16.18 3.34 4.48
C ALA A 74 14.92 3.62 3.63
N SER A 75 13.73 3.40 4.21
CA SER A 75 12.47 3.73 3.53
C SER A 75 12.30 5.23 3.32
N VAL A 76 12.72 6.06 4.27
CA VAL A 76 12.66 7.53 4.15
C VAL A 76 13.61 8.04 3.06
N CYS A 77 14.83 7.49 2.98
CA CYS A 77 15.76 7.82 1.90
C CYS A 77 15.20 7.49 0.51
N VAL A 78 14.60 6.30 0.36
CA VAL A 78 13.90 5.91 -0.89
C VAL A 78 12.70 6.82 -1.16
N ALA A 79 11.93 7.13 -0.12
CA ALA A 79 10.77 8.00 -0.20
C ALA A 79 11.13 9.39 -0.74
N GLY A 80 12.21 10.02 -0.24
CA GLY A 80 12.67 11.32 -0.73
C GLY A 80 13.03 11.33 -2.22
N LEU A 81 13.64 10.25 -2.72
CA LEU A 81 13.95 10.11 -4.15
C LEU A 81 12.68 9.96 -4.99
N ILE A 82 11.77 9.08 -4.57
CA ILE A 82 10.50 8.85 -5.27
C ILE A 82 9.66 10.14 -5.27
N ALA A 83 9.47 10.76 -4.10
CA ALA A 83 8.68 11.97 -3.93
C ALA A 83 9.17 13.11 -4.84
N LYS A 84 10.50 13.26 -4.99
CA LYS A 84 11.09 14.22 -5.92
C LYS A 84 10.78 13.91 -7.38
N GLU A 85 10.91 12.64 -7.79
CA GLU A 85 10.65 12.20 -9.18
C GLU A 85 9.18 12.38 -9.58
N ILE A 86 8.26 12.15 -8.64
CA ILE A 86 6.82 12.27 -8.90
C ILE A 86 6.22 13.59 -8.42
N ARG A 87 7.02 14.58 -8.00
CA ARG A 87 6.52 15.78 -7.29
C ARG A 87 5.35 16.47 -8.00
N ASP A 88 5.44 16.58 -9.31
CA ASP A 88 4.51 17.34 -10.15
C ASP A 88 3.39 16.46 -10.75
N GLU A 89 3.30 15.19 -10.34
CA GLU A 89 2.28 14.24 -10.81
C GLU A 89 0.98 14.34 -9.98
N ASP A 90 -0.16 14.09 -10.62
CA ASP A 90 -1.43 14.00 -9.91
C ASP A 90 -1.73 12.55 -9.50
N LEU A 91 -2.10 12.33 -8.24
CA LEU A 91 -2.32 10.99 -7.66
C LEU A 91 -3.81 10.74 -7.39
N VAL A 92 -4.67 11.09 -8.35
CA VAL A 92 -6.13 10.98 -8.18
C VAL A 92 -6.56 9.51 -8.22
N ASN A 93 -7.33 9.11 -7.20
CA ASN A 93 -8.05 7.84 -7.23
C ASN A 93 -9.16 7.88 -8.29
N HIS A 94 -9.23 6.82 -9.08
CA HIS A 94 -10.36 6.56 -9.96
C HIS A 94 -11.59 6.20 -9.14
N LYS A 95 -12.75 6.71 -9.57
CA LYS A 95 -14.04 6.38 -8.96
C LYS A 95 -14.40 4.93 -9.29
N LEU A 96 -14.42 4.09 -8.27
CA LEU A 96 -14.83 2.70 -8.39
C LEU A 96 -16.33 2.57 -8.12
N ALA A 97 -17.00 1.66 -8.84
CA ALA A 97 -18.35 1.26 -8.49
C ALA A 97 -18.35 0.58 -7.10
N LYS A 98 -19.22 1.05 -6.21
CA LYS A 98 -19.57 0.34 -4.98
C LYS A 98 -20.34 -0.91 -5.40
N LYS A 99 -19.64 -2.04 -5.50
CA LYS A 99 -20.29 -3.36 -5.41
C LYS A 99 -20.87 -3.41 -3.99
N ASP A 100 -22.06 -3.98 -3.77
CA ASP A 100 -22.74 -4.06 -2.46
C ASP A 100 -21.92 -4.87 -1.44
N LEU A 101 -20.80 -4.31 -1.02
CA LEU A 101 -19.78 -4.92 -0.22
C LEU A 101 -20.02 -4.49 1.23
N PRO A 102 -20.18 -5.44 2.16
CA PRO A 102 -20.25 -5.08 3.57
C PRO A 102 -18.97 -4.36 4.00
N THR A 103 -19.16 -3.35 4.84
CA THR A 103 -18.07 -2.60 5.48
C THR A 103 -17.34 -3.47 6.51
N GLU A 104 -18.06 -4.35 7.20
CA GLU A 104 -17.45 -5.35 8.07
C GLU A 104 -16.79 -6.46 7.24
N TYR A 105 -15.59 -6.86 7.63
CA TYR A 105 -14.82 -7.89 6.95
C TYR A 105 -14.00 -8.73 7.92
N ASN A 106 -14.20 -10.05 7.89
CA ASN A 106 -13.39 -10.97 8.68
C ASN A 106 -12.09 -11.27 7.93
N PHE A 107 -11.00 -10.64 8.33
CA PHE A 107 -9.72 -10.65 7.63
C PHE A 107 -8.78 -11.73 8.17
N ASN A 108 -8.40 -12.72 7.34
CA ASN A 108 -7.31 -13.62 7.68
C ASN A 108 -5.96 -12.96 7.38
N TYR A 109 -5.26 -12.56 8.43
CA TYR A 109 -3.97 -11.88 8.28
C TYR A 109 -2.81 -12.79 7.85
N TRP A 110 -3.10 -14.08 7.59
CA TRP A 110 -2.19 -15.06 6.96
C TRP A 110 -2.60 -15.41 5.52
N SER A 111 -3.33 -14.55 4.84
CA SER A 111 -3.67 -14.74 3.42
C SER A 111 -3.40 -13.48 2.62
N ASP A 112 -2.54 -13.63 1.61
CA ASP A 112 -2.28 -12.59 0.63
C ASP A 112 -3.57 -12.21 -0.11
N GLU A 113 -4.41 -13.18 -0.44
CA GLU A 113 -5.68 -12.95 -1.13
C GLU A 113 -6.66 -12.17 -0.27
N ASP A 114 -6.74 -12.47 1.03
CA ASP A 114 -7.56 -11.68 1.95
C ASP A 114 -7.03 -10.25 2.12
N ALA A 115 -5.71 -10.05 2.06
CA ALA A 115 -5.13 -8.71 2.12
C ALA A 115 -5.48 -7.91 0.86
N VAL A 116 -5.40 -8.53 -0.32
CA VAL A 116 -5.84 -7.93 -1.57
C VAL A 116 -7.34 -7.63 -1.53
N ARG A 117 -8.18 -8.56 -1.05
CA ARG A 117 -9.62 -8.33 -0.91
C ARG A 117 -9.95 -7.18 0.05
N LEU A 118 -9.23 -7.06 1.16
CA LEU A 118 -9.39 -5.95 2.10
C LEU A 118 -8.98 -4.61 1.45
N ILE A 119 -7.85 -4.58 0.74
CA ILE A 119 -7.41 -3.38 0.02
C ILE A 119 -8.41 -3.01 -1.07
N GLU A 120 -8.89 -3.97 -1.87
CA GLU A 120 -9.91 -3.72 -2.89
C GLU A 120 -11.19 -3.13 -2.28
N ARG A 121 -11.69 -3.71 -1.18
CA ARG A 121 -12.85 -3.18 -0.45
C ARG A 121 -12.60 -1.74 0.00
N TYR A 122 -11.45 -1.47 0.58
CA TYR A 122 -11.06 -0.14 1.00
C TYR A 122 -11.04 0.85 -0.17
N MET A 123 -10.46 0.48 -1.32
CA MET A 123 -10.44 1.34 -2.52
C MET A 123 -11.83 1.62 -3.09
N ARG A 124 -12.77 0.69 -2.95
CA ARG A 124 -14.16 0.86 -3.42
C ARG A 124 -15.03 1.68 -2.47
N LEU A 125 -14.75 1.59 -1.17
CA LEU A 125 -15.60 2.16 -0.13
C LEU A 125 -15.10 3.52 0.38
N SER A 126 -13.79 3.74 0.39
CA SER A 126 -13.17 4.97 0.89
C SER A 126 -13.05 6.04 -0.20
N GLU A 127 -13.14 7.30 0.21
CA GLU A 127 -13.06 8.45 -0.70
C GLU A 127 -11.61 8.91 -0.94
N ASN A 128 -10.74 8.77 0.07
CA ASN A 128 -9.34 9.20 0.01
C ASN A 128 -8.47 8.45 1.01
N ASN A 129 -7.15 8.59 0.88
CA ASN A 129 -6.18 7.87 1.69
C ASN A 129 -5.68 8.61 2.92
N ARG A 130 -6.19 9.82 3.22
CA ARG A 130 -5.64 10.67 4.29
C ARG A 130 -5.65 9.98 5.65
N ALA A 131 -6.75 9.32 6.01
CA ALA A 131 -6.87 8.62 7.29
C ALA A 131 -5.90 7.43 7.37
N PHE A 132 -5.77 6.68 6.28
CA PHE A 132 -4.83 5.57 6.17
C PHE A 132 -3.38 6.03 6.36
N ILE A 133 -2.97 7.04 5.58
CA ILE A 133 -1.61 7.58 5.60
C ILE A 133 -1.27 8.16 6.98
N ASN A 134 -2.16 8.98 7.56
CA ASN A 134 -1.94 9.56 8.89
C ASN A 134 -1.78 8.47 9.96
N LYS A 135 -2.59 7.40 9.89
CA LYS A 135 -2.48 6.30 10.83
C LYS A 135 -1.18 5.52 10.66
N MET A 136 -0.79 5.24 9.42
CA MET A 136 0.48 4.59 9.10
C MET A 136 1.69 5.38 9.64
N LEU A 137 1.73 6.69 9.41
CA LEU A 137 2.87 7.53 9.82
C LEU A 137 3.00 7.66 11.35
N CYS A 138 1.88 7.94 12.02
CA CYS A 138 1.88 8.35 13.42
C CYS A 138 1.78 7.18 14.41
N TYR A 139 1.16 6.05 14.03
CA TYR A 139 0.79 5.00 14.98
C TYR A 139 1.32 3.61 14.63
N VAL A 140 1.67 3.34 13.37
CA VAL A 140 2.27 2.06 12.99
C VAL A 140 3.76 2.07 13.33
N HIS A 141 4.26 0.96 13.88
CA HIS A 141 5.64 0.83 14.31
C HIS A 141 6.63 0.99 13.15
N LYS A 142 7.83 1.54 13.39
CA LYS A 142 8.79 1.90 12.32
C LYS A 142 9.26 0.70 11.49
N THR A 143 9.48 -0.45 12.12
CA THR A 143 9.75 -1.72 11.40
C THR A 143 8.60 -2.10 10.46
N SER A 144 7.36 -1.91 10.90
CA SER A 144 6.18 -2.18 10.09
C SER A 144 6.00 -1.17 8.94
N GLN A 145 6.36 0.11 9.16
CA GLN A 145 6.44 1.12 8.10
C GLN A 145 7.48 0.73 7.03
N GLN A 146 8.63 0.19 7.45
CA GLN A 146 9.65 -0.36 6.55
C GLN A 146 9.11 -1.55 5.75
N CYS A 147 8.43 -2.51 6.40
CA CYS A 147 7.80 -3.64 5.72
C CYS A 147 6.73 -3.20 4.71
N PHE A 148 5.89 -2.23 5.08
CA PHE A 148 4.88 -1.66 4.18
C PHE A 148 5.52 -0.94 2.99
N SER A 149 6.60 -0.19 3.22
CA SER A 149 7.37 0.45 2.15
C SER A 149 7.93 -0.58 1.18
N ARG A 150 8.44 -1.71 1.69
CA ARG A 150 8.90 -2.84 0.85
C ARG A 150 7.77 -3.47 0.03
N MET A 151 6.58 -3.65 0.63
CA MET A 151 5.39 -4.09 -0.11
C MET A 151 5.06 -3.12 -1.26
N CYS A 152 5.05 -1.82 -0.98
CA CYS A 152 4.77 -0.79 -1.98
C CYS A 152 5.80 -0.81 -3.11
N LEU A 153 7.11 -0.92 -2.82
CA LEU A 153 8.15 -0.98 -3.85
C LEU A 153 8.04 -2.23 -4.72
N ASN A 154 7.74 -3.39 -4.12
CA ASN A 154 7.54 -4.62 -4.88
C ASN A 154 6.29 -4.54 -5.77
N TRP A 155 5.22 -3.88 -5.31
CA TRP A 155 4.08 -3.57 -6.18
C TRP A 155 4.48 -2.64 -7.32
N LEU A 156 5.14 -1.51 -7.04
CA LEU A 156 5.59 -0.57 -8.08
C LEU A 156 6.52 -1.23 -9.09
N LYS A 157 7.41 -2.13 -8.65
CA LYS A 157 8.23 -2.96 -9.55
C LYS A 157 7.34 -3.83 -10.45
N THR A 158 6.38 -4.53 -9.87
CA THR A 158 5.43 -5.39 -10.59
C THR A 158 4.63 -4.59 -11.61
N ALA A 159 3.96 -3.52 -11.17
CA ALA A 159 3.17 -2.63 -12.02
C ALA A 159 4.02 -2.01 -13.15
N SER A 160 5.27 -1.61 -12.87
CA SER A 160 6.16 -1.01 -13.88
C SER A 160 6.51 -1.96 -15.04
N SER A 161 6.43 -3.27 -14.80
CA SER A 161 6.74 -4.32 -15.77
C SER A 161 5.55 -4.68 -16.67
N LEU A 162 4.37 -4.12 -16.40
CA LEU A 162 3.20 -4.34 -17.24
C LEU A 162 3.43 -3.77 -18.65
N PRO A 163 2.98 -4.45 -19.71
CA PRO A 163 3.25 -4.07 -21.09
C PRO A 163 2.42 -2.86 -21.56
N ASN A 164 1.45 -2.41 -20.77
CA ASN A 164 0.57 -1.30 -21.13
C ASN A 164 1.16 0.06 -20.73
N ASN A 165 0.54 1.15 -21.21
CA ASN A 165 0.95 2.54 -20.92
C ASN A 165 -0.11 3.29 -20.11
N SER A 166 -0.88 2.58 -19.28
CA SER A 166 -1.82 3.21 -18.36
C SER A 166 -1.07 4.16 -17.43
N HIS A 167 -1.72 5.25 -16.98
CA HIS A 167 -1.06 6.28 -16.20
C HIS A 167 -0.35 5.73 -14.95
N TYR A 168 -1.01 4.84 -14.18
CA TYR A 168 -0.40 4.21 -13.01
C TYR A 168 0.87 3.38 -13.33
N VAL A 169 0.95 2.76 -14.51
CA VAL A 169 2.14 2.02 -14.94
C VAL A 169 3.30 2.98 -15.22
N LEU A 170 3.01 4.14 -15.83
CA LEU A 170 4.03 5.17 -16.06
C LEU A 170 4.56 5.76 -14.74
N LEU A 171 3.67 6.03 -13.77
CA LEU A 171 4.07 6.46 -12.43
C LEU A 171 4.90 5.39 -11.71
N ALA A 172 4.50 4.12 -11.80
CA ALA A 172 5.25 3.01 -11.23
C ALA A 172 6.64 2.88 -11.85
N ARG A 173 6.79 3.09 -13.17
CA ARG A 173 8.09 3.13 -13.85
C ARG A 173 8.96 4.27 -13.35
N LYS A 174 8.41 5.47 -13.14
CA LYS A 174 9.14 6.62 -12.55
C LYS A 174 9.69 6.26 -11.17
N ALA A 175 8.84 5.76 -10.27
CA ALA A 175 9.24 5.38 -8.92
C ALA A 175 10.25 4.20 -8.88
N ASN A 176 10.05 3.16 -9.70
CA ASN A 176 10.90 1.96 -9.70
C ASN A 176 12.36 2.24 -10.14
N LYS A 177 12.66 3.37 -10.79
CA LYS A 177 14.05 3.80 -11.08
C LYS A 177 14.89 3.87 -9.80
N HIS A 178 14.28 4.23 -8.68
CA HIS A 178 14.98 4.42 -7.40
C HIS A 178 15.08 3.14 -6.57
N TYR A 179 14.21 2.15 -6.80
CA TYR A 179 14.25 0.88 -6.06
C TYR A 179 15.57 0.12 -6.25
N ARG A 180 16.12 0.13 -7.47
CA ARG A 180 17.40 -0.53 -7.78
C ARG A 180 18.61 0.11 -7.10
N ARG A 181 18.50 1.37 -6.67
CA ARG A 181 19.62 2.13 -6.08
C ARG A 181 19.70 1.93 -4.57
N LEU A 182 18.57 1.66 -3.92
CA LEU A 182 18.44 1.55 -2.48
C LEU A 182 17.45 0.43 -2.16
N PRO A 183 17.86 -0.85 -2.29
CA PRO A 183 17.01 -1.96 -1.87
C PRO A 183 16.77 -1.84 -0.37
N LEU A 184 15.50 -1.93 0.03
CA LEU A 184 15.14 -2.09 1.43
C LEU A 184 15.52 -3.51 1.84
N VAL A 185 16.42 -3.63 2.81
CA VAL A 185 16.86 -4.91 3.41
C VAL A 185 15.66 -5.69 3.95
#